data_AF-A0A8T7GMP9-F1
#
_entry.id   AF-A0A8T7GMP9-F1
#
_cell.length_a   1.000
_cell.length_b   1.000
_cell.length_c   1.000
_cell.angle_alpha   90.00
_cell.angle_beta   90.00
_cell.angle_gamma   90.00
#
_symmetry.space_group_name_H-M   'P 1'
#
loop_
_entity.id
_entity.type
_entity.pdbx_description
1 polymer ?
#
loop_
_entity_poly.entity_id
_entity_poly.type
_entity_poly.pdbx_seq_one_letter_code
_entity_poly.pdbx_strand_id
1 'polypeptide(L)'
;MDSTFSVSSLKIIIFSILFLTYCSFMSTDNNNAYSFFHSSANPTTFLIFENPSFGYNIKYPQDWQKEAHLDNFITFLAPREESSQYTYPAAVGIKSQLLNS
;
A
#
# COMPACT_ATOMS: atom_id res chain seq x y z
N MET A 1 -52.37 -21.16 -20.36
CA MET A 1 -50.97 -20.68 -20.31
C MET A 1 -50.89 -19.51 -21.25
N ASP A 2 -50.86 -18.31 -20.67
CA ASP A 2 -51.17 -17.08 -21.40
C ASP A 2 -49.95 -16.62 -22.20
N SER A 3 -50.10 -16.60 -23.53
CA SER A 3 -49.03 -16.26 -24.47
C SER A 3 -48.44 -14.86 -24.25
N THR A 4 -49.20 -13.95 -23.64
CA THR A 4 -48.78 -12.60 -23.25
C THR A 4 -47.77 -12.59 -22.08
N PHE A 5 -47.89 -13.53 -21.14
CA PHE A 5 -46.95 -13.72 -20.03
C PHE A 5 -45.60 -14.24 -20.54
N SER A 6 -45.65 -15.15 -21.52
CA SER A 6 -44.45 -15.71 -22.18
C SER A 6 -43.65 -14.63 -22.94
N VAL A 7 -44.33 -13.80 -23.74
CA VAL A 7 -43.66 -12.73 -24.52
C VAL A 7 -43.08 -11.64 -23.63
N SER A 8 -43.76 -11.28 -22.55
CA SER A 8 -43.27 -10.27 -21.58
C SER A 8 -42.04 -10.78 -20.84
N SER A 9 -42.03 -12.05 -20.43
CA SER A 9 -40.89 -12.70 -19.79
C SER A 9 -39.68 -12.79 -20.73
N LEU A 10 -39.91 -13.10 -22.01
CA LEU A 10 -38.86 -13.16 -23.01
C LEU A 10 -38.15 -11.80 -23.20
N LYS A 11 -38.90 -10.69 -23.21
CA LYS A 11 -38.31 -9.34 -23.31
C LYS A 11 -37.43 -9.00 -22.11
N ILE A 12 -37.85 -9.38 -20.91
CA ILE A 12 -37.07 -9.15 -19.68
C ILE A 12 -35.76 -9.95 -19.73
N ILE A 13 -35.80 -11.20 -20.19
CA ILE A 13 -34.62 -12.04 -20.35
C ILE A 13 -33.67 -11.47 -21.40
N ILE A 14 -34.18 -11.00 -22.53
CA ILE A 14 -33.34 -10.38 -23.58
C ILE A 14 -32.68 -9.10 -23.03
N PHE A 15 -33.43 -8.28 -22.32
CA PHE A 15 -32.90 -7.05 -21.73
C PHE A 15 -31.83 -7.32 -20.67
N SER A 16 -32.02 -8.34 -19.82
CA SER A 16 -31.03 -8.71 -18.81
C SER A 16 -29.75 -9.27 -19.44
N ILE A 17 -29.85 -10.07 -20.50
CA ILE A 17 -28.68 -10.56 -21.24
C ILE A 17 -27.92 -9.40 -21.89
N LEU A 18 -28.62 -8.46 -22.54
CA LEU A 18 -27.99 -7.28 -23.14
C LEU A 18 -27.33 -6.37 -22.11
N PHE A 19 -27.93 -6.24 -20.93
CA PHE A 19 -27.35 -5.47 -19.83
C PHE A 19 -26.08 -6.13 -19.29
N LEU A 20 -26.08 -7.44 -19.08
CA LEU A 20 -24.92 -8.19 -18.60
C LEU A 20 -23.75 -8.15 -19.60
N THR A 21 -24.02 -8.26 -20.90
CA THR A 21 -22.97 -8.17 -21.93
C THR A 21 -22.41 -6.76 -22.04
N TYR A 22 -23.26 -5.72 -21.91
CA TYR A 22 -22.82 -4.33 -21.87
C TYR A 22 -21.96 -4.02 -20.63
N CYS A 23 -22.37 -4.49 -19.44
CA CYS A 23 -21.57 -4.39 -18.22
C CYS A 23 -20.20 -5.05 -18.39
N SER A 24 -20.15 -6.22 -19.02
CA SER A 24 -18.89 -6.95 -19.25
C SER A 24 -17.96 -6.22 -20.22
N PHE A 25 -18.50 -5.56 -21.24
CA PHE A 25 -17.72 -4.74 -22.18
C PHE A 25 -17.18 -3.45 -21.54
N MET A 26 -17.98 -2.81 -20.68
CA MET A 26 -17.58 -1.63 -19.91
C MET A 26 -16.59 -1.95 -18.79
N SER A 27 -16.58 -3.17 -18.25
CA SER A 27 -15.61 -3.64 -17.26
C SER A 27 -14.19 -3.86 -17.79
N THR A 28 -13.82 -3.22 -18.92
CA THR A 28 -12.43 -3.19 -19.40
C THR A 28 -11.60 -2.13 -18.64
N ASP A 29 -11.82 -2.04 -17.33
CA ASP A 29 -10.94 -1.32 -16.42
C ASP A 29 -10.13 -2.38 -15.66
N ASN A 30 -8.93 -2.62 -16.18
CA ASN A 30 -7.70 -2.99 -15.48
C ASN A 30 -7.92 -3.50 -14.05
N ASN A 31 -7.64 -4.79 -13.85
CA ASN A 31 -7.70 -5.60 -12.62
C ASN A 31 -6.81 -5.09 -11.46
N ASN A 32 -6.77 -3.79 -11.19
CA ASN A 32 -5.93 -3.13 -10.20
C ASN A 32 -6.48 -3.32 -8.78
N ALA A 33 -7.73 -3.77 -8.62
CA ALA A 33 -8.32 -4.03 -7.31
C ALA A 33 -7.68 -5.23 -6.58
N TYR A 34 -7.12 -6.20 -7.33
CA TYR A 34 -6.39 -7.34 -6.76
C TYR A 34 -4.88 -7.07 -6.62
N SER A 35 -4.34 -6.03 -7.27
CA SER A 35 -2.91 -5.70 -7.16
C SER A 35 -2.56 -4.93 -5.88
N PHE A 36 -3.54 -4.42 -5.13
CA PHE A 36 -3.28 -3.65 -3.91
C PHE A 36 -2.71 -4.53 -2.78
N PHE A 37 -3.13 -5.79 -2.68
CA PHE A 37 -2.61 -6.76 -1.70
C PHE A 37 -1.47 -7.62 -2.25
N HIS A 38 -1.17 -7.53 -3.54
CA HIS A 38 -0.13 -8.30 -4.25
C HIS A 38 0.96 -7.42 -4.86
N SER A 39 1.05 -6.14 -4.51
CA SER A 39 2.30 -5.41 -4.71
C SER A 39 3.30 -6.09 -3.79
N SER A 40 3.99 -7.10 -4.32
CA SER A 40 5.09 -7.77 -3.65
C SER A 40 5.99 -6.64 -3.20
N ALA A 41 6.02 -6.36 -1.89
CA ALA A 41 7.09 -5.59 -1.32
C ALA A 41 8.35 -6.21 -1.90
N ASN A 42 9.07 -5.45 -2.74
CA ASN A 42 10.40 -5.85 -3.19
C ASN A 42 11.08 -6.43 -1.96
N PRO A 43 11.74 -7.61 -2.03
CA PRO A 43 12.33 -8.24 -0.87
C PRO A 43 13.18 -7.20 -0.18
N THR A 44 12.65 -6.64 0.91
CA THR A 44 13.12 -5.35 1.40
C THR A 44 14.42 -5.69 2.06
N THR A 45 15.52 -5.37 1.39
CA THR A 45 16.84 -5.59 1.94
C THR A 45 16.95 -4.66 3.13
N PHE A 46 17.23 -5.22 4.30
CA PHE A 46 17.39 -4.44 5.53
C PHE A 46 18.86 -4.14 5.75
N LEU A 47 19.16 -2.89 6.08
CA LEU A 47 20.45 -2.47 6.62
C LEU A 47 20.41 -2.58 8.15
N ILE A 48 21.56 -2.85 8.75
CA ILE A 48 21.72 -2.89 10.22
C ILE A 48 22.47 -1.63 10.64
N PHE A 49 21.87 -0.87 11.55
CA PHE A 49 22.56 0.18 12.30
C PHE A 49 22.92 -0.35 13.67
N GLU A 50 24.16 -0.13 14.10
CA GLU A 50 24.66 -0.51 15.41
C GLU A 50 25.12 0.75 16.15
N ASN A 51 24.68 0.88 17.40
CA ASN A 51 25.12 1.92 18.32
C ASN A 51 25.90 1.27 19.47
N PRO A 52 27.23 1.18 19.37
CA PRO A 52 28.05 0.53 20.39
C PRO A 52 28.06 1.31 21.71
N SER A 53 27.85 2.64 21.69
CA SER A 53 27.84 3.47 22.90
C SER A 53 26.67 3.15 23.82
N PHE A 54 25.54 2.72 23.26
CA PHE A 54 24.34 2.34 24.02
C PHE A 54 24.00 0.84 23.91
N GLY A 55 24.80 0.07 23.17
CA GLY A 55 24.69 -1.39 23.07
C GLY A 55 23.44 -1.90 22.33
N TYR A 56 22.89 -1.14 21.37
CA TYR A 56 21.73 -1.57 20.59
C TYR A 56 22.03 -1.63 19.09
N ASN A 57 21.24 -2.42 18.38
CA ASN A 57 21.19 -2.40 16.93
C ASN A 57 19.74 -2.35 16.45
N ILE A 58 19.54 -1.84 15.24
CA ILE A 58 18.23 -1.77 14.57
C ILE A 58 18.37 -2.13 13.11
N LYS A 59 17.40 -2.88 12.61
CA LYS A 59 17.22 -3.13 11.19
C LYS A 59 16.27 -2.09 10.61
N TYR A 60 16.66 -1.46 9.51
CA TYR A 60 15.84 -0.50 8.79
C TYR A 60 15.88 -0.80 7.28
N PRO A 61 14.84 -0.45 6.51
CA PRO A 61 14.82 -0.69 5.07
C PRO A 61 15.97 0.04 4.35
N GLN A 62 16.56 -0.59 3.33
CA GLN A 62 17.72 -0.04 2.62
C GLN A 62 17.44 1.27 1.87
N ASP A 63 16.20 1.48 1.46
CA ASP A 63 15.73 2.68 0.77
C ASP A 63 15.49 3.87 1.72
N TRP A 64 15.58 3.66 3.03
CA TRP A 64 15.44 4.72 4.02
C TRP A 64 16.76 5.47 4.24
N GLN A 65 16.66 6.79 4.33
CA GLN A 65 17.78 7.67 4.66
C GLN A 65 18.02 7.69 6.16
N LYS A 66 19.25 7.43 6.59
CA LYS A 66 19.68 7.55 7.99
C LYS A 66 20.29 8.92 8.25
N GLU A 67 19.78 9.64 9.24
CA GLU A 67 20.29 10.93 9.70
C GLU A 67 20.73 10.85 11.16
N ALA A 68 21.94 11.32 11.45
CA ALA A 68 22.46 11.44 12.80
C ALA A 68 22.43 12.92 13.21
N HIS A 69 21.82 13.21 14.36
CA HIS A 69 21.70 14.56 14.89
C HIS A 69 22.64 14.77 16.09
N LEU A 70 22.92 16.04 16.40
CA LEU A 70 23.56 16.44 17.65
C LEU A 70 22.60 16.01 18.80
N ASP A 71 23.11 15.31 19.83
CA ASP A 71 22.37 14.72 20.99
C ASP A 71 21.99 13.23 20.93
N ASN A 72 22.75 12.39 20.21
CA ASN A 72 22.49 10.94 20.12
C ASN A 72 21.07 10.61 19.64
N PHE A 73 20.50 11.50 18.85
CA PHE A 73 19.23 11.30 18.19
C PHE A 73 19.49 10.88 16.75
N ILE A 74 18.90 9.76 16.35
CA ILE A 74 19.07 9.18 15.03
C ILE A 74 17.71 8.99 14.41
N THR A 75 17.55 9.42 13.17
CA THR A 75 16.29 9.32 12.44
C THR A 75 16.49 8.45 11.20
N PHE A 76 15.54 7.58 10.92
CA PHE A 76 15.44 6.83 9.67
C PHE A 76 14.21 7.32 8.92
N LEU A 77 14.39 7.86 7.72
CA LEU A 77 13.34 8.48 6.92
C LEU A 77 13.04 7.64 5.68
N ALA A 78 11.76 7.35 5.46
CA ALA A 78 11.29 6.71 4.25
C ALA A 78 11.51 7.60 3.02
N PRO A 79 11.65 7.04 1.81
CA PRO A 79 11.62 7.83 0.60
C PRO A 79 10.26 8.53 0.45
N ARG A 80 10.26 9.71 -0.17
CA ARG A 80 9.01 10.41 -0.50
C ARG A 80 8.27 9.66 -1.61
N GLU A 81 7.02 9.31 -1.37
CA GLU A 81 6.16 8.73 -2.41
C GLU A 81 5.64 9.83 -3.33
N GLU A 82 5.89 9.73 -4.63
CA GLU A 82 5.46 10.74 -5.61
C GLU A 82 3.93 10.79 -5.79
N SER A 83 3.22 9.71 -5.46
CA SER A 83 1.78 9.55 -5.69
C SER A 83 0.90 10.00 -4.51
N SER A 84 1.47 10.29 -3.34
CA SER A 84 0.69 10.67 -2.18
C SER A 84 0.51 12.19 -2.11
N GLN A 85 -0.74 12.64 -2.02
CA GLN A 85 -1.10 14.05 -1.78
C GLN A 85 -0.48 14.60 -0.47
N TYR A 86 -0.05 13.71 0.43
CA TYR A 86 0.60 14.04 1.70
C TYR A 86 2.12 13.92 1.56
N THR A 87 2.79 15.07 1.57
CA THR A 87 4.23 15.23 1.22
C THR A 87 5.21 14.73 2.28
N TYR A 88 4.76 14.12 3.37
CA TYR A 88 5.62 13.79 4.51
C TYR A 88 5.99 12.31 4.50
N PRO A 89 7.25 11.95 4.23
CA PRO A 89 7.70 10.57 4.37
C PRO A 89 7.56 10.12 5.82
N ALA A 90 7.24 8.83 6.01
CA ALA A 90 7.28 8.22 7.33
C ALA A 90 8.71 8.28 7.91
N ALA A 91 8.82 8.43 9.23
CA ALA A 91 10.13 8.48 9.89
C ALA A 91 10.08 7.81 11.27
N VAL A 92 11.22 7.25 11.67
CA VAL A 92 11.43 6.66 12.99
C VAL A 92 12.65 7.30 13.63
N GLY A 93 12.46 7.96 14.78
CA GLY A 93 13.53 8.59 15.55
C GLY A 93 13.85 7.81 16.82
N ILE A 94 15.14 7.63 17.12
CA ILE A 94 15.63 6.99 18.34
C ILE A 94 16.53 7.96 19.08
N LYS A 95 16.15 8.30 20.32
CA LYS A 95 17.00 9.07 21.24
C LYS A 95 17.53 8.14 22.32
N SER A 96 18.83 8.21 22.55
CA SER A 96 19.47 7.43 23.61
C SER A 96 20.12 8.37 24.62
N GLN A 97 19.88 8.11 25.91
CA GLN A 97 20.44 8.90 27.00
C GLN A 97 20.83 7.99 28.16
N LEU A 98 21.91 8.35 28.84
CA LEU A 98 22.30 7.69 30.08
C LEU A 98 21.32 8.09 31.18
N LEU A 99 21.01 7.15 32.07
CA LEU A 99 20.25 7.46 33.28
C LEU A 99 21.22 8.08 34.28
N ASN A 100 20.95 9.31 34.71
CA ASN A 100 21.64 9.87 35.87
C ASN A 100 21.23 9.06 37.11
N SER A 101 22.21 8.39 37.73
CA SER A 101 22.03 7.68 39.01
C SER A 101 22.14 8.62 40.20
#